data_AF-A0A1Z8S7R8-F1
#
_entry.id   AF-A0A1Z8S7R8-F1
#
_cell.length_a   1.000
_cell.length_b   1.000
_cell.length_c   1.000
_cell.angle_alpha   90.00
_cell.angle_beta   90.00
_cell.angle_gamma   90.00
#
_symmetry.space_group_name_H-M   'P 1'
#
loop_
_entity.id
_entity.type
_entity.pdbx_description
1 polymer ?
#
loop_
_entity_poly.entity_id
_entity_poly.type
_entity_poly.pdbx_seq_one_letter_code
_entity_poly.pdbx_strand_id
1 'polypeptide(L)'
;MEMQGYSSTGMSHHDADVHLEFGIDYNEALVKKEEFNTNMISSTLQPYGDSDIWINKLYKEDYRFVGLTSFSDKPIAQYYRYLNLEDYFPTDCFASLIFLSPGESKREILEQFGGTNLIYVEDRILNVNSALRLGLKPILMSHDYNIHFKREPVFVAKNWKDIYDYIKKIPE
;
A
#
# COMPACT_ATOMS: atom_id res chain seq x y z
N MET A 1 -3.21 11.32 -16.16
CA MET A 1 -4.52 11.11 -16.81
C MET A 1 -5.00 12.38 -17.52
N GLU A 2 -5.29 13.49 -16.83
CA GLU A 2 -5.80 14.72 -17.48
C GLU A 2 -4.86 15.31 -18.54
N MET A 3 -3.55 15.37 -18.28
CA MET A 3 -2.55 15.78 -19.28
C MET A 3 -2.51 14.90 -20.54
N GLN A 4 -3.06 13.68 -20.46
CA GLN A 4 -3.18 12.75 -21.58
C GLN A 4 -4.58 12.81 -22.25
N GLY A 5 -5.44 13.77 -21.85
CA GLY A 5 -6.76 14.00 -22.45
C GLY A 5 -7.93 13.28 -21.79
N TYR A 6 -7.71 12.53 -20.70
CA TYR A 6 -8.79 11.86 -19.96
C TYR A 6 -9.50 12.85 -19.03
N SER A 7 -10.81 12.69 -18.87
CA SER A 7 -11.62 13.47 -17.91
C SER A 7 -12.07 12.59 -16.76
N SER A 8 -11.97 13.09 -15.53
CA SER A 8 -12.53 12.38 -14.37
C SER A 8 -14.06 12.29 -14.50
N THR A 9 -14.61 11.16 -14.09
CA THR A 9 -16.05 10.93 -13.95
C THR A 9 -16.66 11.68 -12.76
N GLY A 10 -15.82 12.22 -11.87
CA GLY A 10 -16.22 12.86 -10.61
C GLY A 10 -16.83 11.90 -9.60
N MET A 11 -16.77 10.59 -9.86
CA MET A 11 -17.30 9.56 -8.97
C MET A 11 -16.19 9.04 -8.06
N SER A 12 -16.44 8.98 -6.76
CA SER A 12 -15.53 8.30 -5.83
C SER A 12 -15.69 6.78 -5.98
N HIS A 13 -14.61 6.07 -6.26
CA HIS A 13 -14.62 4.63 -6.50
C HIS A 13 -13.94 3.83 -5.40
N HIS A 14 -14.44 2.61 -5.19
CA HIS A 14 -13.82 1.59 -4.35
C HIS A 14 -12.41 1.26 -4.88
N ASP A 15 -11.40 1.29 -3.99
CA ASP A 15 -10.01 0.89 -4.25
C ASP A 15 -9.17 1.79 -5.20
N ALA A 16 -9.49 3.08 -5.33
CA ALA A 16 -8.76 4.02 -6.20
C ALA A 16 -8.59 3.50 -7.63
N ASP A 17 -9.64 2.84 -8.13
CA ASP A 17 -9.62 2.18 -9.42
C ASP A 17 -9.70 3.20 -10.57
N VAL A 18 -8.52 3.55 -11.10
CA VAL A 18 -8.32 4.48 -12.23
C VAL A 18 -9.28 4.21 -13.40
N HIS A 19 -9.62 2.94 -13.66
CA HIS A 19 -10.54 2.59 -14.74
C HIS A 19 -11.95 3.15 -14.52
N LEU A 20 -12.46 3.08 -13.29
CA LEU A 20 -13.74 3.65 -12.94
C LEU A 20 -13.65 5.18 -12.85
N GLU A 21 -12.57 5.71 -12.27
CA GLU A 21 -12.36 7.16 -12.09
C GLU A 21 -12.43 7.90 -13.42
N PHE A 22 -11.85 7.34 -14.48
CA PHE A 22 -11.80 7.96 -15.81
C PHE A 22 -12.77 7.33 -16.81
N GLY A 23 -13.57 6.34 -16.40
CA GLY A 23 -14.52 5.65 -17.29
C GLY A 23 -13.85 4.94 -18.47
N ILE A 24 -12.67 4.36 -18.25
CA ILE A 24 -11.85 3.68 -19.27
C ILE A 24 -11.84 2.16 -19.07
N ASP A 25 -11.39 1.42 -20.09
CA ASP A 25 -11.23 -0.03 -19.98
C ASP A 25 -10.24 -0.39 -18.86
N TYR A 26 -10.49 -1.51 -18.17
CA TYR A 26 -9.62 -1.96 -17.09
C TYR A 26 -8.18 -2.22 -17.58
N ASN A 27 -8.00 -2.83 -18.76
CA ASN A 27 -6.67 -3.10 -19.30
C ASN A 27 -5.97 -1.80 -19.70
N GLU A 28 -6.72 -0.83 -20.22
CA GLU A 28 -6.20 0.51 -20.48
C GLU A 28 -5.70 1.17 -19.20
N ALA A 29 -6.46 1.09 -18.10
CA ALA A 29 -6.01 1.61 -16.81
C ALA A 29 -4.77 0.88 -16.28
N LEU A 30 -4.62 -0.42 -16.51
CA LEU A 30 -3.39 -1.15 -16.15
C LEU A 30 -2.19 -0.64 -16.96
N VAL A 31 -2.35 -0.40 -18.26
CA VAL A 31 -1.31 0.21 -19.11
C VAL A 31 -0.94 1.60 -18.57
N LYS A 32 -1.92 2.43 -18.19
CA LYS A 32 -1.67 3.75 -17.61
C LYS A 32 -0.98 3.72 -16.26
N LYS A 33 -1.33 2.78 -15.39
CA LYS A 33 -0.61 2.55 -14.13
C LYS A 33 0.85 2.20 -14.40
N GLU A 34 1.09 1.29 -15.34
CA GLU A 34 2.43 0.86 -15.72
C GLU A 34 3.27 1.98 -16.37
N GLU A 35 2.68 2.80 -17.25
CA GLU A 35 3.31 4.00 -17.81
C GLU A 35 3.77 4.97 -16.71
N PHE A 36 2.92 5.20 -15.71
CA PHE A 36 3.25 6.07 -14.58
C PHE A 36 4.35 5.46 -13.69
N ASN A 37 4.22 4.17 -13.34
CA ASN A 37 5.14 3.48 -12.43
C ASN A 37 6.54 3.30 -13.04
N THR A 38 6.65 3.27 -14.37
CA THR A 38 7.92 3.22 -15.10
C THR A 38 8.48 4.60 -15.46
N ASN A 39 7.81 5.68 -15.06
CA ASN A 39 8.27 7.05 -15.28
C ASN A 39 9.04 7.54 -14.05
N MET A 40 10.16 8.26 -14.27
CA MET A 40 10.96 8.84 -13.18
C MET A 40 10.16 9.72 -12.22
N ILE A 41 9.05 10.35 -12.65
CA ILE A 41 8.16 11.11 -11.77
C ILE A 41 7.66 10.27 -10.58
N SER A 42 7.53 8.94 -10.73
CA SER A 42 7.12 8.10 -9.60
C SER A 42 8.14 8.07 -8.46
N SER A 43 9.42 8.43 -8.72
CA SER A 43 10.43 8.49 -7.65
C SER A 43 10.28 9.73 -6.77
N THR A 44 9.50 10.73 -7.19
CA THR A 44 9.35 12.02 -6.49
C THR A 44 8.07 12.10 -5.65
N LEU A 45 7.33 10.99 -5.53
CA LEU A 45 6.12 10.90 -4.73
C LEU A 45 6.41 11.23 -3.26
N GLN A 46 5.51 11.99 -2.65
CA GLN A 46 5.59 12.31 -1.24
C GLN A 46 5.01 11.17 -0.39
N PRO A 47 5.47 10.99 0.86
CA PRO A 47 4.89 10.05 1.81
C PRO A 47 3.40 10.34 2.02
N TYR A 48 2.60 9.30 2.24
CA TYR A 48 1.18 9.47 2.48
C TYR A 48 0.91 9.89 3.93
N GLY A 49 0.32 11.09 4.09
CA GLY A 49 -0.01 11.62 5.40
C GLY A 49 1.24 11.82 6.26
N ASP A 50 1.26 11.20 7.44
CA ASP A 50 2.36 11.25 8.41
C ASP A 50 3.21 9.97 8.44
N SER A 51 3.25 9.23 7.32
CA SER A 51 3.94 7.93 7.25
C SER A 51 5.43 8.01 7.53
N ASP A 52 6.10 9.05 7.01
CA ASP A 52 7.52 9.28 7.23
C ASP A 52 7.83 9.42 8.72
N ILE A 53 7.03 10.19 9.47
CA ILE A 53 7.23 10.41 10.90
C ILE A 53 7.12 9.09 11.69
N TRP A 54 6.03 8.35 11.50
CA TRP A 54 5.72 7.20 12.37
C TRP A 54 6.43 5.92 11.96
N ILE A 55 6.69 5.69 10.67
CA ILE A 55 7.55 4.58 10.23
C ILE A 55 8.97 4.79 10.74
N ASN A 56 9.54 6.01 10.62
CA ASN A 56 10.85 6.31 11.20
C ASN A 56 10.88 6.12 12.72
N LYS A 57 9.78 6.44 13.41
CA LYS A 57 9.68 6.20 14.85
C LYS A 57 9.66 4.70 15.18
N LEU A 58 8.86 3.91 14.48
CA LEU A 58 8.84 2.45 14.63
C LEU A 58 10.21 1.84 14.34
N TYR A 59 10.89 2.30 13.29
CA TYR A 59 12.24 1.86 12.96
C TYR A 59 13.24 2.10 14.09
N LYS A 60 13.20 3.27 14.74
CA LYS A 60 14.02 3.59 15.93
C LYS A 60 13.70 2.72 17.15
N GLU A 61 12.54 2.08 17.15
CA GLU A 61 12.07 1.14 18.18
C GLU A 61 12.24 -0.32 17.72
N ASP A 62 13.22 -0.56 16.84
CA ASP A 62 13.63 -1.88 16.33
C ASP A 62 12.61 -2.62 15.44
N TYR A 63 11.60 -1.90 14.92
CA TYR A 63 10.76 -2.47 13.87
C TYR A 63 11.50 -2.47 12.53
N ARG A 64 11.20 -3.46 11.70
CA ARG A 64 11.63 -3.55 10.30
C ARG A 64 10.44 -3.88 9.43
N PHE A 65 10.45 -3.39 8.20
CA PHE A 65 9.30 -3.46 7.30
C PHE A 65 9.59 -4.37 6.11
N VAL A 66 8.56 -5.09 5.67
CA VAL A 66 8.51 -5.72 4.36
C VAL A 66 7.54 -4.91 3.52
N GLY A 67 8.02 -4.28 2.45
CA GLY A 67 7.17 -3.55 1.52
C GLY A 67 6.55 -4.50 0.50
N LEU A 68 5.23 -4.70 0.53
CA LEU A 68 4.51 -5.51 -0.45
C LEU A 68 3.63 -4.63 -1.32
N THR A 69 3.99 -4.46 -2.60
CA THR A 69 3.37 -3.47 -3.48
C THR A 69 3.02 -4.01 -4.86
N SER A 70 1.83 -3.69 -5.37
CA SER A 70 1.42 -3.95 -6.76
C SER A 70 1.83 -2.79 -7.67
N PHE A 71 3.08 -2.33 -7.51
CA PHE A 71 3.62 -1.18 -8.24
C PHE A 71 4.01 -1.57 -9.66
N SER A 72 5.03 -2.41 -9.83
CA SER A 72 5.41 -2.98 -11.13
C SER A 72 6.52 -4.00 -10.90
N ASP A 73 6.50 -5.09 -11.67
CA ASP A 73 7.55 -6.09 -11.70
C ASP A 73 8.75 -5.70 -12.58
N LYS A 74 8.69 -4.54 -13.26
CA LYS A 74 9.78 -4.07 -14.11
C LYS A 74 10.94 -3.49 -13.28
N PRO A 75 12.19 -3.86 -13.59
CA PRO A 75 13.36 -3.40 -12.83
C PRO A 75 13.48 -1.88 -12.71
N ILE A 76 13.11 -1.13 -13.75
CA ILE A 76 13.21 0.35 -13.73
C ILE A 76 12.21 0.98 -12.75
N ALA A 77 10.98 0.46 -12.69
CA ALA A 77 9.98 0.92 -11.75
C ALA A 77 10.38 0.58 -10.30
N GLN A 78 10.89 -0.63 -10.08
CA GLN A 78 11.43 -1.03 -8.78
C GLN A 78 12.54 -0.08 -8.33
N TYR A 79 13.49 0.23 -9.22
CA TYR A 79 14.57 1.20 -8.94
C TYR A 79 14.03 2.58 -8.53
N TYR A 80 13.04 3.13 -9.23
CA TYR A 80 12.40 4.38 -8.84
C TYR A 80 11.69 4.31 -7.49
N ARG A 81 11.10 3.16 -7.14
CA ARG A 81 10.52 2.95 -5.82
C ARG A 81 11.60 2.88 -4.73
N TYR A 82 12.74 2.25 -4.99
CA TYR A 82 13.87 2.26 -4.05
C TYR A 82 14.35 3.69 -3.79
N LEU A 83 14.61 4.48 -4.84
CA LEU A 83 15.00 5.90 -4.69
C LEU A 83 13.97 6.69 -3.87
N ASN A 84 12.69 6.50 -4.16
CA ASN A 84 11.61 7.17 -3.43
C ASN A 84 11.62 6.82 -1.93
N LEU A 85 11.89 5.56 -1.57
CA LEU A 85 11.95 5.16 -0.16
C LEU A 85 13.20 5.69 0.53
N GLU A 86 14.34 5.71 -0.14
CA GLU A 86 15.60 6.23 0.41
C GLU A 86 15.55 7.74 0.74
N ASP A 87 14.70 8.50 0.06
CA ASP A 87 14.49 9.92 0.34
C ASP A 87 13.85 10.18 1.72
N TYR A 88 13.07 9.23 2.26
CA TYR A 88 12.29 9.43 3.50
C TYR A 88 12.61 8.43 4.62
N PHE A 89 13.24 7.30 4.31
CA PHE A 89 13.44 6.21 5.25
C PHE A 89 14.92 5.77 5.32
N PRO A 90 15.41 5.36 6.50
CA PRO A 90 16.76 4.79 6.66
C PRO A 90 16.97 3.57 5.76
N THR A 91 18.23 3.35 5.34
CA THR A 91 18.65 2.35 4.34
C THR A 91 18.20 0.91 4.65
N ASP A 92 17.98 0.54 5.91
CA ASP A 92 17.51 -0.78 6.33
C ASP A 92 16.10 -0.77 6.94
N CYS A 93 15.36 0.34 6.85
CA CYS A 93 14.00 0.43 7.36
C CYS A 93 13.08 -0.61 6.69
N PHE A 94 13.20 -0.74 5.37
CA PHE A 94 12.57 -1.80 4.59
C PHE A 94 13.58 -2.92 4.34
N ALA A 95 13.48 -4.00 5.12
CA ALA A 95 14.39 -5.14 5.02
C ALA A 95 14.20 -5.94 3.72
N SER A 96 13.01 -5.86 3.12
CA SER A 96 12.70 -6.47 1.83
C SER A 96 11.58 -5.69 1.14
N LEU A 97 11.64 -5.63 -0.19
CA LEU A 97 10.54 -5.19 -1.04
C LEU A 97 10.12 -6.33 -1.97
N ILE A 98 8.82 -6.58 -2.02
CA ILE A 98 8.18 -7.55 -2.90
C ILE A 98 7.28 -6.76 -3.86
N PHE A 99 7.57 -6.89 -5.14
CA PHE A 99 6.89 -6.19 -6.21
C PHE A 99 6.02 -7.15 -7.01
N LEU A 100 4.78 -6.73 -7.25
CA LEU A 100 3.82 -7.41 -8.12
C LEU A 100 3.43 -6.50 -9.28
N SER A 101 2.99 -7.11 -10.37
CA SER A 101 2.42 -6.38 -11.50
C SER A 101 1.11 -5.66 -11.10
N PRO A 102 0.77 -4.52 -11.73
CA PRO A 102 -0.52 -3.87 -11.51
C PRO A 102 -1.69 -4.84 -11.76
N GLY A 103 -2.61 -4.93 -10.81
CA GLY A 103 -3.79 -5.80 -10.90
C GLY A 103 -3.54 -7.25 -10.45
N GLU A 104 -2.29 -7.63 -10.17
CA GLU A 104 -1.97 -8.94 -9.63
C GLU A 104 -2.42 -9.07 -8.16
N SER A 105 -2.86 -10.28 -7.79
CA SER A 105 -3.34 -10.57 -6.44
C SER A 105 -2.19 -10.72 -5.45
N LYS A 106 -2.27 -10.05 -4.29
CA LYS A 106 -1.31 -10.25 -3.18
C LYS A 106 -1.48 -11.58 -2.45
N ARG A 107 -2.55 -12.34 -2.69
CA ARG A 107 -2.92 -13.52 -1.88
C ARG A 107 -1.80 -14.55 -1.80
N GLU A 108 -1.19 -14.91 -2.93
CA GLU A 108 -0.15 -15.96 -2.98
C GLU A 108 1.14 -15.54 -2.26
N ILE A 109 1.48 -14.25 -2.30
CA ILE A 109 2.58 -13.72 -1.51
C ILE A 109 2.24 -13.72 -0.02
N LEU A 110 1.03 -13.30 0.35
CA LEU A 110 0.59 -13.30 1.74
C LEU A 110 0.60 -14.69 2.37
N GLU A 111 0.36 -15.75 1.59
CA GLU A 111 0.42 -17.14 2.06
C GLU A 111 1.81 -17.50 2.64
N GLN A 112 2.88 -16.89 2.14
CA GLN A 112 4.24 -17.09 2.65
C GLN A 112 4.43 -16.55 4.08
N PHE A 113 3.57 -15.62 4.50
CA PHE A 113 3.56 -15.04 5.85
C PHE A 113 2.49 -15.68 6.74
N GLY A 114 1.77 -16.71 6.28
CA GLY A 114 0.71 -17.35 7.02
C GLY A 114 1.16 -17.82 8.41
N GLY A 115 0.38 -17.51 9.44
CA GLY A 115 0.67 -17.92 10.83
C GLY A 115 1.85 -17.21 11.51
N THR A 116 2.51 -16.25 10.86
CA THR A 116 3.64 -15.51 11.45
C THR A 116 3.22 -14.48 12.51
N ASN A 117 1.92 -14.17 12.62
CA ASN A 117 1.37 -13.10 13.44
C ASN A 117 1.92 -11.69 13.12
N LEU A 118 2.56 -11.51 11.96
CA LEU A 118 3.03 -10.20 11.51
C LEU A 118 1.86 -9.21 11.39
N ILE A 119 2.15 -7.95 11.71
CA ILE A 119 1.25 -6.83 11.49
C ILE A 119 1.22 -6.52 9.99
N TYR A 120 0.02 -6.38 9.42
CA TYR A 120 -0.17 -6.10 7.99
C TYR A 120 -0.98 -4.83 7.78
N VAL A 121 -0.33 -3.75 7.34
CA VAL A 121 -0.99 -2.45 7.07
C VAL A 121 -1.38 -2.37 5.60
N GLU A 122 -2.64 -2.06 5.32
CA GLU A 122 -3.19 -2.04 3.96
C GLU A 122 -4.48 -1.22 3.90
N ASP A 123 -4.77 -0.59 2.77
CA ASP A 123 -6.00 0.18 2.53
C ASP A 123 -7.06 -0.61 1.74
N ARG A 124 -6.64 -1.60 0.94
CA ARG A 124 -7.54 -2.46 0.18
C ARG A 124 -8.19 -3.55 1.02
N ILE A 125 -9.52 -3.51 1.12
CA ILE A 125 -10.34 -4.45 1.91
C ILE A 125 -10.07 -5.93 1.53
N LEU A 126 -9.91 -6.22 0.24
CA LEU A 126 -9.65 -7.59 -0.24
C LEU A 126 -8.34 -8.18 0.32
N ASN A 127 -7.30 -7.36 0.40
CA ASN A 127 -5.99 -7.74 0.91
C ASN A 127 -6.03 -7.93 2.43
N VAL A 128 -6.69 -7.00 3.15
CA VAL A 128 -6.96 -7.11 4.59
C VAL A 128 -7.68 -8.40 4.95
N ASN A 129 -8.74 -8.74 4.21
CA ASN A 129 -9.48 -9.98 4.43
C ASN A 129 -8.65 -11.23 4.15
N SER A 130 -7.72 -11.16 3.19
CA SER A 130 -6.79 -12.27 2.88
C SER A 130 -5.78 -12.45 4.00
N ALA A 131 -5.15 -11.38 4.46
CA ALA A 131 -4.24 -11.38 5.60
C ALA A 131 -4.91 -11.95 6.87
N LEU A 132 -6.15 -11.53 7.17
CA LEU A 132 -6.90 -12.06 8.31
C LEU A 132 -7.11 -13.59 8.24
N ARG A 133 -7.49 -14.11 7.06
CA ARG A 133 -7.67 -15.55 6.86
C ARG A 133 -6.39 -16.35 7.03
N LEU A 134 -5.24 -15.74 6.78
CA LEU A 134 -3.92 -16.35 6.88
C LEU A 134 -3.32 -16.24 8.30
N GLY A 135 -4.05 -15.68 9.26
CA GLY A 135 -3.58 -15.54 10.64
C GLY A 135 -2.57 -14.40 10.85
N LEU A 136 -2.55 -13.41 9.96
CA LEU A 136 -1.84 -12.15 10.19
C LEU A 136 -2.66 -11.22 11.09
N LYS A 137 -2.05 -10.13 11.55
CA LYS A 137 -2.71 -9.05 12.33
C LYS A 137 -2.95 -7.83 11.44
N PRO A 138 -4.00 -7.82 10.59
CA PRO A 138 -4.20 -6.72 9.65
C PRO A 138 -4.71 -5.45 10.35
N ILE A 139 -4.26 -4.31 9.82
CA ILE A 139 -4.73 -2.97 10.14
C ILE A 139 -5.18 -2.34 8.83
N LEU A 140 -6.44 -1.89 8.76
CA LEU A 140 -6.97 -1.19 7.60
C LEU A 140 -6.64 0.31 7.71
N MET A 141 -5.91 0.86 6.74
CA MET A 141 -5.78 2.32 6.60
C MET A 141 -7.08 2.87 6.00
N SER A 142 -7.70 3.83 6.69
CA SER A 142 -8.98 4.42 6.27
C SER A 142 -8.79 5.37 5.08
N HIS A 143 -9.63 5.19 4.07
CA HIS A 143 -9.81 6.08 2.92
C HIS A 143 -11.30 6.22 2.64
N ASP A 144 -11.70 7.28 1.92
CA ASP A 144 -13.11 7.57 1.60
C ASP A 144 -13.85 6.36 0.99
N TYR A 145 -13.12 5.56 0.23
CA TYR A 145 -13.67 4.42 -0.50
C TYR A 145 -13.88 3.17 0.38
N ASN A 146 -13.26 3.08 1.56
CA ASN A 146 -13.31 1.92 2.46
C ASN A 146 -13.97 2.22 3.84
N ILE A 147 -14.51 3.43 4.04
CA ILE A 147 -15.15 3.90 5.30
C ILE A 147 -16.27 2.99 5.85
N HIS A 148 -16.86 2.16 5.00
CA HIS A 148 -17.95 1.26 5.36
C HIS A 148 -17.46 -0.06 5.98
N PHE A 149 -16.16 -0.32 5.96
CA PHE A 149 -15.59 -1.54 6.51
C PHE A 149 -15.74 -1.61 8.04
N LYS A 150 -16.41 -2.66 8.52
CA LYS A 150 -16.63 -2.94 9.94
C LYS A 150 -16.48 -4.44 10.17
N ARG A 151 -15.28 -4.90 10.52
CA ARG A 151 -15.01 -6.33 10.76
C ARG A 151 -14.02 -6.50 11.89
N GLU A 152 -14.45 -7.13 12.97
CA GLU A 152 -13.56 -7.58 14.03
C GLU A 152 -12.72 -8.79 13.57
N PRO A 153 -11.46 -8.93 14.02
CA PRO A 153 -10.72 -8.07 14.94
C PRO A 153 -9.83 -7.01 14.23
N VAL A 154 -10.21 -6.55 13.03
CA VAL A 154 -9.37 -5.64 12.23
C VAL A 154 -9.47 -4.22 12.77
N PHE A 155 -8.33 -3.66 13.18
CA PHE A 155 -8.25 -2.26 13.56
C PHE A 155 -8.30 -1.36 12.32
N VAL A 156 -9.12 -0.30 12.35
CA VAL A 156 -9.21 0.71 11.27
C VAL A 156 -8.51 1.98 11.74
N ALA A 157 -7.36 2.29 11.14
CA ALA A 157 -6.54 3.44 11.46
C ALA A 157 -6.85 4.61 10.52
N LYS A 158 -6.90 5.85 11.02
CA LYS A 158 -7.15 7.04 10.18
C LYS A 158 -5.89 7.67 9.61
N ASN A 159 -4.73 7.32 10.17
CA ASN A 159 -3.42 7.86 9.84
C ASN A 159 -2.34 6.93 10.43
N TRP A 160 -1.07 7.24 10.20
CA TRP A 160 0.03 6.41 10.70
C TRP A 160 0.27 6.57 12.20
N LYS A 161 -0.15 7.69 12.81
CA LYS A 161 -0.15 7.82 14.27
C LYS A 161 -1.04 6.78 14.95
N ASP A 162 -2.25 6.58 14.43
CA ASP A 162 -3.19 5.58 14.95
C ASP A 162 -2.60 4.17 14.85
N ILE A 163 -1.90 3.87 13.75
CA ILE A 163 -1.16 2.60 13.57
C ILE A 163 -0.10 2.46 14.65
N TYR A 164 0.75 3.47 14.82
CA TYR A 164 1.78 3.46 15.86
C TYR A 164 1.17 3.20 17.25
N ASP A 165 0.15 3.99 17.64
CA ASP A 165 -0.50 3.88 18.95
C ASP A 165 -1.17 2.52 19.15
N TYR A 166 -1.72 1.91 18.09
CA TYR A 166 -2.27 0.56 18.13
C TYR A 166 -1.19 -0.49 18.34
N ILE A 167 -0.09 -0.43 17.58
CA ILE A 167 1.04 -1.35 17.72
C ILE A 167 1.59 -1.34 19.15
N LYS A 168 1.71 -0.16 19.77
CA LYS A 168 2.18 -0.04 21.17
C LYS A 168 1.24 -0.68 22.21
N LYS A 169 -0.01 -1.01 21.85
CA LYS A 169 -0.99 -1.66 22.73
C LYS A 169 -1.05 -3.18 22.55
N ILE A 170 -0.41 -3.71 21.50
CA ILE A 170 -0.38 -5.16 21.26
C ILE A 170 0.53 -5.77 22.34
N PRO A 171 0.03 -6.72 23.14
CA PRO A 171 0.88 -7.45 24.08
C PRO A 171 2.01 -8.18 23.35
N GLU A 172 3.19 -8.21 23.95
CA GLU A 172 4.34 -9.01 23.49
C GLU A 172 3.99 -10.51 23.42
#